data_AF-D4GFP1-F1
#
_entry.id   AF-D4GFP1-F1
#
_cell.length_a   1.000
_cell.length_b   1.000
_cell.length_c   1.000
_cell.angle_alpha   90.00
_cell.angle_beta   90.00
_cell.angle_gamma   90.00
#
_symmetry.space_group_name_H-M   'P 1'
#
loop_
_entity.id
_entity.type
_entity.pdbx_description
1 polymer ?
#
loop_
_entity_poly.entity_id
_entity_poly.type
_entity_poly.pdbx_seq_one_letter_code
_entity_poly.pdbx_strand_id
1 'polypeptide(L)'
;MSGNTSQISNEVFTSDFDSLVFLAGLISAFVIGCTTARLFIIAGERRKIRTIFCLIILAEGFALTAASLFEKWFYSPSYNGEVLLMLGFLMGLHNATSTQLSNGRVRSTHITGTLTDAGIALGSYLSSFISRAEPCDRRFAQKQLYTHLTTVLSFLTGCIVGLLLFKTYAFNAMIGLGIFLIALAAGAIVITLYNAKKLY
;
A
#
# COMPACT_ATOMS: atom_id res chain seq x y z
N MET A 1 -2.83 10.35 2.03
CA MET A 1 -1.93 11.24 1.27
C MET A 1 -2.62 12.17 0.29
N SER A 2 -3.50 11.74 -0.62
CA SER A 2 -4.19 12.70 -1.50
C SER A 2 -5.02 13.73 -0.74
N GLY A 3 -5.73 13.31 0.33
CA GLY A 3 -6.43 14.23 1.24
C GLY A 3 -5.48 15.19 1.96
N ASN A 4 -4.37 14.68 2.49
CA ASN A 4 -3.32 15.49 3.15
C ASN A 4 -2.78 16.58 2.22
N THR A 5 -2.51 16.28 0.95
CA THR A 5 -2.08 17.29 -0.03
C THR A 5 -3.16 18.35 -0.29
N SER A 6 -4.44 17.96 -0.30
CA SER A 6 -5.56 18.90 -0.41
C SER A 6 -5.80 19.71 0.88
N GLN A 7 -5.35 19.23 2.04
CA GLN A 7 -5.47 19.98 3.30
C GLN A 7 -4.46 21.14 3.40
N ILE A 8 -3.31 21.04 2.73
CA ILE A 8 -2.31 22.11 2.66
C ILE A 8 -2.96 23.42 2.24
N SER A 9 -3.83 23.40 1.22
CA SER A 9 -4.47 24.63 0.73
C SER A 9 -5.32 25.28 1.82
N ASN A 10 -6.09 24.50 2.59
CA ASN A 10 -6.93 25.04 3.64
C ASN A 10 -6.10 25.60 4.82
N GLU A 11 -5.03 24.90 5.22
CA GLU A 11 -4.18 25.31 6.34
C GLU A 11 -3.37 26.59 6.04
N VAL A 12 -2.94 26.75 4.79
CA VAL A 12 -2.30 27.99 4.31
C VAL A 12 -3.26 29.18 4.41
N PHE A 13 -4.56 28.97 4.13
CA PHE A 13 -5.56 30.03 4.26
C PHE A 13 -5.90 30.36 5.72
N THR A 14 -5.81 29.40 6.64
CA THR A 14 -6.14 29.61 8.06
C THR A 14 -4.96 30.10 8.92
N SER A 15 -3.75 30.24 8.35
CA SER A 15 -2.52 30.70 9.04
C SER A 15 -2.11 29.84 10.25
N ASP A 16 -2.49 28.56 10.27
CA ASP A 16 -2.10 27.62 11.32
C ASP A 16 -0.76 26.95 10.94
N PHE A 17 0.34 27.56 11.39
CA PHE A 17 1.69 27.14 11.03
C PHE A 17 2.08 25.77 11.61
N ASP A 18 1.57 25.42 12.79
CA ASP A 18 1.92 24.15 13.46
C ASP A 18 1.35 22.95 12.69
N SER A 19 0.10 23.06 12.24
CA SER A 19 -0.55 22.06 11.37
C SER A 19 0.20 21.88 10.05
N LEU A 20 0.64 22.99 9.45
CA LEU A 20 1.37 22.97 8.18
C LEU A 20 2.74 22.29 8.30
N VAL A 21 3.48 22.55 9.39
CA VAL A 21 4.76 21.88 9.67
C VAL A 21 4.55 20.37 9.88
N PHE A 22 3.52 19.99 10.63
CA PHE A 22 3.18 18.57 10.83
C PHE A 22 2.83 17.87 9.51
N LEU A 23 2.03 18.52 8.66
CA LEU A 23 1.64 18.03 7.35
C LEU A 23 2.85 17.86 6.41
N ALA A 24 3.77 18.83 6.41
CA ALA A 24 5.04 18.75 5.69
C ALA A 24 5.90 17.58 6.21
N GLY A 25 5.93 17.37 7.52
CA GLY A 25 6.55 16.20 8.15
C GLY A 25 5.97 14.89 7.63
N LEU A 26 4.64 14.79 7.53
CA LEU A 26 3.94 13.59 7.06
C LEU A 26 4.23 13.28 5.59
N ILE A 27 4.26 14.32 4.74
CA ILE A 27 4.65 14.18 3.33
C ILE A 27 6.11 13.76 3.22
N SER A 28 6.99 14.36 4.01
CA SER A 28 8.42 14.02 4.03
C SER A 28 8.63 12.57 4.47
N ALA A 29 7.98 12.14 5.55
CA ALA A 29 8.03 10.75 6.01
C ALA A 29 7.57 9.77 4.93
N PHE A 30 6.47 10.06 4.24
CA PHE A 30 5.97 9.26 3.13
C PHE A 30 6.98 9.16 1.97
N VAL A 31 7.60 10.28 1.58
CA VAL A 31 8.62 10.31 0.52
C VAL A 31 9.87 9.53 0.93
N ILE A 32 10.31 9.68 2.18
CA ILE A 32 11.43 8.91 2.74
C ILE A 32 11.10 7.42 2.73
N GLY A 33 9.88 7.02 3.08
CA GLY A 33 9.40 5.64 3.00
C GLY A 33 9.47 5.08 1.57
N CYS A 34 8.95 5.83 0.59
CA CYS A 34 9.03 5.46 -0.82
C CYS A 34 10.48 5.27 -1.29
N THR A 35 11.35 6.21 -0.90
CA THR A 35 12.77 6.23 -1.26
C THR A 35 13.50 5.03 -0.66
N THR A 36 13.25 4.76 0.61
CA THR A 36 13.83 3.63 1.35
C THR A 36 13.46 2.30 0.71
N ALA A 37 12.18 2.08 0.40
CA ALA A 37 11.72 0.88 -0.31
C ALA A 37 12.44 0.71 -1.66
N ARG A 38 12.55 1.79 -2.46
CA ARG A 38 13.23 1.73 -3.77
C ARG A 38 14.72 1.41 -3.63
N LEU A 39 15.41 2.00 -2.67
CA LEU A 39 16.84 1.73 -2.43
C LEU A 39 17.06 0.26 -2.05
N PHE A 40 16.23 -0.30 -1.17
CA PHE A 40 16.31 -1.72 -0.81
C PHE A 40 16.02 -2.63 -2.00
N ILE A 41 15.02 -2.32 -2.82
CA ILE A 41 14.69 -3.09 -4.03
C ILE A 41 15.88 -3.07 -5.00
N ILE A 42 16.45 -1.90 -5.30
CA ILE A 42 17.64 -1.79 -6.18
C ILE A 42 18.80 -2.62 -5.63
N ALA A 43 19.07 -2.51 -4.33
CA ALA A 43 20.15 -3.27 -3.69
C ALA A 43 19.91 -4.79 -3.77
N GLY A 44 18.67 -5.24 -3.54
CA GLY A 44 18.29 -6.65 -3.63
C GLY A 44 18.35 -7.19 -5.05
N GLU A 45 17.87 -6.43 -6.04
CA GLU A 45 17.95 -6.77 -7.47
C GLU A 45 19.41 -6.92 -7.92
N ARG A 46 20.29 -5.96 -7.55
CA ARG A 46 21.74 -6.03 -7.84
C ARG A 46 22.40 -7.27 -7.22
N ARG A 47 21.96 -7.67 -6.02
CA ARG A 47 22.44 -8.87 -5.33
C ARG A 47 21.69 -10.15 -5.71
N LYS A 48 20.77 -10.10 -6.69
CA LYS A 48 19.93 -11.22 -7.14
C LYS A 48 19.13 -11.90 -6.01
N ILE A 49 18.70 -11.12 -5.02
CA ILE A 49 17.88 -11.60 -3.89
C ILE A 49 16.43 -11.77 -4.37
N ARG A 50 16.04 -13.01 -4.71
CA ARG A 50 14.70 -13.33 -5.23
C ARG A 50 13.55 -12.97 -4.28
N THR A 51 13.82 -12.90 -2.97
CA THR A 51 12.84 -12.64 -1.92
C THR A 51 12.83 -11.18 -1.44
N ILE A 52 13.47 -10.24 -2.15
CA ILE A 52 13.63 -8.86 -1.67
C ILE A 52 12.31 -8.19 -1.29
N PHE A 53 11.26 -8.35 -2.10
CA PHE A 53 9.93 -7.82 -1.80
C PHE A 53 9.34 -8.44 -0.53
N CYS A 54 9.52 -9.75 -0.31
CA CYS A 54 9.08 -10.42 0.90
C CYS A 54 9.83 -9.91 2.14
N LEU A 55 11.13 -9.65 2.03
CA LEU A 55 11.93 -9.09 3.13
C LEU A 55 11.47 -7.69 3.52
N ILE A 56 11.07 -6.87 2.55
CA ILE A 56 10.52 -5.53 2.82
C ILE A 56 9.17 -5.64 3.52
N ILE A 57 8.27 -6.51 3.07
CA ILE A 57 6.97 -6.76 3.73
C ILE A 57 7.16 -7.32 5.14
N LEU A 58 8.15 -8.19 5.33
CA LEU A 58 8.50 -8.72 6.65
C LEU A 58 8.94 -7.60 7.60
N ALA A 59 9.84 -6.72 7.14
CA ALA A 59 10.29 -5.57 7.90
C ALA A 59 9.15 -4.58 8.21
N GLU A 60 8.26 -4.36 7.25
CA GLU A 60 7.06 -3.54 7.43
C GLU A 60 6.15 -4.11 8.52
N GLY A 61 5.92 -5.43 8.53
CA GLY A 61 5.13 -6.10 9.56
C GLY A 61 5.73 -5.92 10.96
N PHE A 62 7.05 -6.10 11.10
CA PHE A 62 7.74 -5.84 12.37
C PHE A 62 7.64 -4.37 12.79
N ALA A 63 7.85 -3.44 11.87
CA ALA A 63 7.79 -2.01 12.15
C ALA A 63 6.37 -1.55 12.53
N LEU A 64 5.33 -2.08 11.88
CA LEU A 64 3.93 -1.81 12.21
C LEU A 64 3.56 -2.34 13.60
N THR A 65 3.99 -3.58 13.92
CA THR A 65 3.81 -4.14 15.27
C THR A 65 4.55 -3.30 16.32
N ALA A 66 5.78 -2.89 16.04
CA ALA A 66 6.56 -2.05 16.94
C ALA A 66 5.92 -0.67 17.16
N ALA A 67 5.45 -0.01 16.10
CA ALA A 67 4.76 1.27 16.20
C ALA A 67 3.48 1.17 17.05
N SER A 68 2.73 0.08 16.90
CA SER A 68 1.53 -0.15 17.70
C SER A 68 1.83 -0.46 19.17
N LEU A 69 2.88 -1.24 19.45
CA LEU A 69 3.33 -1.49 20.82
C LEU A 69 3.85 -0.21 21.49
N PHE A 70 4.60 0.60 20.75
CA PHE A 70 5.06 1.91 21.21
C PHE A 70 3.89 2.80 21.61
N GLU A 71 2.90 2.95 20.72
CA GLU A 71 1.69 3.73 21.04
C GLU A 71 0.98 3.18 22.28
N LYS A 72 0.86 1.86 22.42
CA LYS A 72 0.18 1.24 23.56
C LYS A 72 0.90 1.51 24.89
N TRP A 73 2.22 1.56 24.91
CA TRP A 73 3.02 1.70 26.14
C TRP A 73 3.29 3.16 26.50
N PHE A 74 3.40 4.03 25.50
CA PHE A 74 3.73 5.44 25.66
C PHE A 74 2.56 6.37 25.34
N TYR A 75 1.33 5.83 25.27
CA TYR A 75 0.13 6.60 24.96
C TYR A 75 0.04 7.85 25.84
N SER A 76 0.08 9.01 25.19
CA SER A 76 -0.25 10.28 25.81
C SER A 76 -1.08 11.11 24.83
N PRO A 77 -2.15 11.78 25.28
CA PRO A 77 -2.97 12.65 24.44
C PRO A 77 -2.15 13.72 23.68
N SER A 78 -0.96 14.05 24.16
CA SER A 78 -0.06 15.04 23.55
C SER A 78 1.00 14.48 22.60
N TYR A 79 1.20 13.15 22.53
CA TYR A 79 2.36 12.51 21.85
C TYR A 79 2.02 11.66 20.61
N ASN A 80 0.86 11.88 19.98
CA ASN A 80 0.45 11.04 18.84
C ASN A 80 1.19 11.33 17.52
N GLY A 81 1.82 12.51 17.37
CA GLY A 81 2.42 12.93 16.10
C GLY A 81 3.51 11.99 15.56
N GLU A 82 4.33 11.43 16.44
CA GLU A 82 5.43 10.52 16.07
C GLU A 82 4.92 9.23 15.42
N VAL A 83 3.86 8.65 15.98
CA VAL A 83 3.24 7.44 15.43
C VAL A 83 2.58 7.73 14.10
N LEU A 84 1.94 8.90 13.93
CA LEU A 84 1.43 9.31 12.62
C LEU A 84 2.55 9.49 11.57
N LEU A 85 3.70 10.05 11.95
CA LEU A 85 4.86 10.17 11.06
C LEU A 85 5.42 8.79 10.68
N MET A 86 5.55 7.89 11.65
CA MET A 86 5.96 6.50 11.42
C MET A 86 4.98 5.76 10.49
N LEU A 87 3.68 5.91 10.72
CA LEU A 87 2.65 5.34 9.84
C LEU A 87 2.69 5.96 8.45
N GLY A 88 2.98 7.27 8.32
CA GLY A 88 3.22 7.94 7.04
C GLY A 88 4.41 7.36 6.29
N PHE A 89 5.52 7.11 6.99
CA PHE A 89 6.69 6.41 6.44
C PHE A 89 6.34 4.98 5.99
N LEU A 90 5.68 4.20 6.84
CA LEU A 90 5.27 2.82 6.50
C LEU A 90 4.31 2.78 5.31
N MET A 91 3.37 3.73 5.23
CA MET A 91 2.48 3.87 4.09
C MET A 91 3.25 4.14 2.79
N GLY A 92 4.27 5.01 2.83
CA GLY A 92 5.15 5.27 1.68
C GLY A 92 5.94 4.04 1.26
N LEU A 93 6.52 3.33 2.24
CA LEU A 93 7.26 2.09 2.03
C LEU A 93 6.36 1.01 1.40
N HIS A 94 5.16 0.81 1.92
CA HIS A 94 4.19 -0.16 1.38
C HIS A 94 3.78 0.17 -0.06
N ASN A 95 3.44 1.44 -0.31
CA ASN A 95 2.98 1.89 -1.62
C ASN A 95 4.05 1.71 -2.69
N ALA A 96 5.30 2.08 -2.39
CA ALA A 96 6.42 1.89 -3.30
C ALA A 96 6.73 0.40 -3.55
N THR A 97 6.60 -0.44 -2.52
CA THR A 97 6.80 -1.89 -2.62
C THR A 97 5.74 -2.56 -3.49
N SER A 98 4.45 -2.31 -3.22
CA SER A 98 3.33 -2.85 -4.01
C SER A 98 3.38 -2.41 -5.46
N THR A 99 3.68 -1.13 -5.70
CA THR A 99 3.76 -0.58 -7.06
C THR A 99 4.85 -1.27 -7.86
N GLN A 100 6.04 -1.45 -7.28
CA GLN A 100 7.14 -2.10 -7.99
C GLN A 100 6.91 -3.60 -8.16
N LEU A 101 6.38 -4.29 -7.15
CA LEU A 101 6.05 -5.72 -7.23
C LEU A 101 5.05 -6.01 -8.35
N SER A 102 4.08 -5.12 -8.55
CA SER A 102 3.04 -5.27 -9.58
C SER A 102 3.44 -4.72 -10.96
N ASN A 103 4.65 -4.18 -11.12
CA ASN A 103 5.10 -3.42 -12.29
C ASN A 103 4.16 -2.24 -12.62
N GLY A 104 3.76 -1.48 -11.60
CA GLY A 104 2.92 -0.29 -11.73
C GLY A 104 1.42 -0.56 -11.85
N ARG A 105 0.99 -1.83 -11.90
CA ARG A 105 -0.42 -2.19 -12.11
C ARG A 105 -1.31 -2.00 -10.88
N VAL A 106 -0.74 -2.12 -9.68
CA VAL A 106 -1.47 -2.06 -8.41
C VAL A 106 -0.84 -1.03 -7.48
N ARG A 107 -1.65 -0.03 -7.11
CA ARG A 107 -1.33 1.01 -6.13
C ARG A 107 -2.56 1.23 -5.24
N SER A 108 -2.35 1.22 -3.93
CA SER A 108 -3.36 1.43 -2.89
C SER A 108 -3.83 2.89 -2.76
N THR A 109 -3.25 3.80 -3.54
CA THR A 109 -3.60 5.23 -3.58
C THR A 109 -4.02 5.65 -4.99
N HIS A 110 -4.84 6.69 -5.08
CA HIS A 110 -5.52 7.15 -6.30
C HIS A 110 -6.58 6.19 -6.83
N ILE A 111 -7.42 5.68 -5.92
CA ILE A 111 -8.52 4.78 -6.25
C ILE A 111 -9.48 5.35 -7.30
N THR A 112 -9.63 6.68 -7.35
CA THR A 112 -10.44 7.36 -8.38
C THR A 112 -9.91 7.11 -9.79
N GLY A 113 -8.59 7.16 -9.99
CA GLY A 113 -7.96 6.83 -11.27
C GLY A 113 -8.17 5.36 -11.64
N THR A 114 -7.96 4.43 -10.70
CA THR A 114 -8.21 3.00 -10.94
C THR A 114 -9.68 2.71 -11.25
N LEU A 115 -10.61 3.46 -10.65
CA LEU A 115 -12.04 3.36 -10.95
C LEU A 115 -12.37 3.92 -12.34
N THR A 116 -11.74 5.02 -12.76
CA THR A 116 -11.83 5.53 -14.14
C THR A 116 -11.35 4.49 -15.13
N ASP A 117 -10.18 3.88 -14.89
CA ASP A 117 -9.62 2.84 -15.75
C ASP A 117 -10.54 1.60 -15.82
N ALA A 118 -11.13 1.20 -14.68
CA ALA A 118 -12.13 0.14 -14.63
C ALA A 118 -13.37 0.48 -15.47
N GLY A 119 -13.86 1.72 -15.39
CA GLY A 119 -14.99 2.21 -16.18
C GLY A 119 -14.70 2.20 -17.69
N ILE A 120 -13.51 2.65 -18.10
CA ILE A 120 -13.04 2.59 -19.49
C ILE A 120 -12.98 1.13 -19.97
N ALA A 121 -12.33 0.25 -19.19
CA ALA A 121 -12.21 -1.17 -19.54
C ALA A 121 -13.56 -1.88 -19.63
N LEU A 122 -14.52 -1.52 -18.76
CA LEU A 122 -15.89 -2.01 -18.81
C LEU A 122 -16.62 -1.55 -20.08
N GLY A 123 -16.47 -0.27 -20.45
CA GLY A 123 -16.99 0.27 -21.71
C GLY A 123 -16.44 -0.45 -22.93
N SER A 124 -15.11 -0.66 -22.99
CA SER A 124 -14.47 -1.42 -24.08
C SER A 124 -14.93 -2.88 -24.13
N TYR A 125 -15.06 -3.53 -22.96
CA TYR A 125 -15.56 -4.90 -22.89
C TYR A 125 -17.01 -5.00 -23.39
N LEU A 126 -17.90 -4.09 -22.97
CA LEU A 126 -19.30 -4.04 -23.44
C LEU A 126 -19.40 -3.75 -24.94
N SER A 127 -18.61 -2.79 -25.44
CA SER A 127 -18.56 -2.46 -26.88
C SER A 127 -18.13 -3.67 -27.72
N SER A 128 -17.25 -4.53 -27.20
CA SER A 128 -16.81 -5.76 -27.91
C SER A 128 -17.92 -6.80 -28.13
N PHE A 129 -19.07 -6.68 -27.45
CA PHE A 129 -20.25 -7.52 -27.73
C PHE A 129 -21.14 -6.95 -28.84
N ILE A 130 -21.09 -5.63 -29.05
CA ILE A 130 -21.94 -4.92 -30.01
C ILE A 130 -21.22 -4.82 -31.36
N SER A 131 -19.94 -4.47 -31.34
CA SER A 131 -19.07 -4.48 -32.51
C SER A 131 -18.52 -5.90 -32.70
N ARG A 132 -18.35 -6.35 -33.95
CA ARG A 132 -17.62 -7.60 -34.29
C ARG A 132 -16.12 -7.45 -34.01
N ALA A 133 -15.76 -7.07 -32.79
CA ALA A 133 -14.38 -6.90 -32.36
C ALA A 133 -13.66 -8.25 -32.42
N GLU A 134 -12.38 -8.24 -32.78
CA GLU A 134 -11.60 -9.47 -32.82
C GLU A 134 -11.53 -10.12 -31.43
N PRO A 135 -11.52 -11.46 -31.34
CA PRO A 135 -11.44 -12.19 -30.08
C PRO A 135 -10.25 -11.77 -29.18
N CYS A 136 -9.16 -11.28 -29.78
CA CYS A 136 -7.98 -10.80 -29.06
C CYS A 136 -8.26 -9.51 -28.26
N ASP A 137 -8.97 -8.54 -28.83
CA ASP A 137 -9.28 -7.27 -28.17
C ASP A 137 -10.22 -7.47 -26.99
N ARG A 138 -11.19 -8.38 -27.13
CA ARG A 138 -12.12 -8.72 -26.06
C ARG A 138 -11.41 -9.37 -24.86
N ARG A 139 -10.49 -10.31 -25.09
CA ARG A 139 -9.72 -10.96 -24.01
C ARG A 139 -8.81 -9.97 -23.29
N PHE A 140 -8.24 -9.02 -24.02
CA PHE A 140 -7.42 -7.96 -23.43
C PHE A 140 -8.25 -7.03 -22.53
N ALA A 141 -9.37 -6.50 -23.05
CA ALA A 141 -10.28 -5.65 -22.28
C ALA A 141 -10.80 -6.36 -21.02
N GLN A 142 -11.13 -7.65 -21.14
CA GLN A 142 -11.57 -8.47 -20.01
C GLN A 142 -10.48 -8.59 -18.93
N LYS A 143 -9.23 -8.90 -19.31
CA LYS A 143 -8.11 -8.98 -18.35
C LYS A 143 -7.85 -7.66 -17.63
N GLN A 144 -7.90 -6.56 -18.37
CA GLN A 144 -7.73 -5.22 -17.80
C GLN A 144 -8.86 -4.90 -16.81
N LEU A 145 -10.11 -5.16 -17.19
CA LEU A 145 -11.28 -4.99 -16.32
C LEU A 145 -11.15 -5.80 -15.03
N TYR A 146 -10.80 -7.09 -15.11
CA TYR A 146 -10.60 -7.91 -13.92
C TYR A 146 -9.52 -7.34 -12.99
N THR A 147 -8.38 -6.92 -13.55
CA THR A 147 -7.28 -6.39 -12.75
C THR A 147 -7.71 -5.13 -11.97
N HIS A 148 -8.38 -4.18 -12.65
CA HIS A 148 -8.86 -2.97 -11.99
C HIS A 148 -9.98 -3.26 -10.98
N LEU A 149 -10.95 -4.10 -11.34
CA LEU A 149 -12.08 -4.41 -10.46
C LEU A 149 -11.62 -5.17 -9.22
N THR A 150 -10.72 -6.15 -9.35
CA THR A 150 -10.12 -6.84 -8.20
C THR A 150 -9.39 -5.84 -7.31
N THR A 151 -8.60 -4.93 -7.88
CA THR A 151 -7.89 -3.90 -7.09
C THR A 151 -8.89 -2.99 -6.34
N VAL A 152 -9.95 -2.55 -7.00
CA VAL A 152 -10.99 -1.69 -6.39
C VAL A 152 -11.72 -2.42 -5.26
N LEU A 153 -12.18 -3.64 -5.50
CA LEU A 153 -12.93 -4.42 -4.52
C LEU A 153 -12.05 -4.81 -3.33
N SER A 154 -10.79 -5.22 -3.55
CA SER A 154 -9.84 -5.50 -2.48
C SER A 154 -9.54 -4.25 -1.65
N PHE A 155 -9.41 -3.08 -2.28
CA PHE A 155 -9.22 -1.82 -1.57
C PHE A 155 -10.43 -1.46 -0.70
N LEU A 156 -11.64 -1.47 -1.28
CA LEU A 156 -12.87 -1.12 -0.55
C LEU A 156 -13.16 -2.07 0.62
N THR A 157 -13.01 -3.38 0.39
CA THR A 157 -13.17 -4.38 1.46
C THR A 157 -12.11 -4.20 2.55
N GLY A 158 -10.85 -3.95 2.18
CA GLY A 158 -9.79 -3.62 3.13
C GLY A 158 -10.06 -2.36 3.95
N CYS A 159 -10.60 -1.30 3.35
CA CYS A 159 -11.00 -0.08 4.07
C CYS A 159 -12.12 -0.34 5.07
N ILE A 160 -13.16 -1.09 4.69
CA ILE A 160 -14.29 -1.42 5.57
C ILE A 160 -13.82 -2.28 6.74
N VAL A 161 -13.12 -3.38 6.44
CA VAL A 161 -12.61 -4.30 7.47
C VAL A 161 -11.61 -3.59 8.38
N GLY A 162 -10.70 -2.80 7.82
CA GLY A 162 -9.72 -2.02 8.58
C GLY A 162 -10.37 -1.00 9.52
N LEU A 163 -11.38 -0.27 9.04
CA LEU A 163 -12.14 0.67 9.88
C LEU A 163 -12.86 -0.04 11.01
N LEU A 164 -13.54 -1.17 10.71
CA LEU A 164 -14.25 -1.95 11.73
C LEU A 164 -13.28 -2.50 12.78
N LEU A 165 -12.16 -3.09 12.35
CA LEU A 165 -11.13 -3.61 13.26
C LEU A 165 -10.52 -2.50 14.13
N PHE A 166 -10.20 -1.34 13.55
CA PHE A 166 -9.64 -0.24 14.32
C PHE A 166 -10.67 0.36 15.29
N LYS A 167 -11.94 0.45 14.89
CA LYS A 167 -13.02 0.90 15.77
C LYS A 167 -13.21 -0.03 16.98
N THR A 168 -13.08 -1.34 16.80
CA THR A 168 -13.31 -2.32 17.88
C THR A 168 -12.06 -2.60 18.72
N TYR A 169 -10.87 -2.60 18.12
CA TYR A 169 -9.63 -3.04 18.76
C TYR A 169 -8.54 -1.97 18.86
N ALA A 170 -8.78 -0.76 18.33
CA ALA A 170 -7.83 0.35 18.27
C ALA A 170 -6.46 -0.12 17.75
N PHE A 171 -5.36 0.30 18.39
CA PHE A 171 -4.01 -0.09 18.00
C PHE A 171 -3.74 -1.61 18.09
N ASN A 172 -4.49 -2.39 18.86
CA ASN A 172 -4.33 -3.85 18.85
C ASN A 172 -4.67 -4.46 17.47
N ALA A 173 -5.55 -3.81 16.67
CA ALA A 173 -5.80 -4.21 15.29
C ALA A 173 -4.52 -4.14 14.43
N MET A 174 -3.69 -3.11 14.65
CA MET A 174 -2.42 -2.92 13.92
C MET A 174 -1.38 -3.96 14.31
N ILE A 175 -1.37 -4.44 15.57
CA ILE A 175 -0.54 -5.58 15.97
C ILE A 175 -0.94 -6.82 15.18
N GLY A 176 -2.25 -7.11 15.11
CA GLY A 176 -2.78 -8.23 14.33
C GLY A 176 -2.41 -8.15 12.85
N LEU A 177 -2.51 -6.96 12.25
CA LEU A 177 -2.10 -6.73 10.86
C LEU A 177 -0.59 -6.91 10.66
N GLY A 178 0.24 -6.41 11.58
CA GLY A 178 1.69 -6.61 11.53
C GLY A 178 2.08 -8.09 11.60
N ILE A 179 1.45 -8.85 12.50
CA ILE A 179 1.63 -10.32 12.59
C ILE A 179 1.20 -11.00 11.29
N PHE A 180 0.08 -10.58 10.70
CA PHE A 180 -0.39 -11.11 9.42
C PHE A 180 0.63 -10.87 8.29
N LEU A 181 1.20 -9.66 8.19
CA LEU A 181 2.24 -9.35 7.21
C LEU A 181 3.50 -10.19 7.44
N ILE A 182 3.93 -10.37 8.69
CA ILE A 182 5.07 -11.21 9.05
C ILE A 182 4.83 -12.66 8.59
N ALA A 183 3.67 -13.22 8.91
CA ALA A 183 3.31 -14.59 8.55
C ALA A 183 3.26 -14.78 7.02
N LEU A 184 2.63 -13.83 6.31
CA LEU A 184 2.53 -13.85 4.85
C LEU A 184 3.93 -13.79 4.20
N ALA A 185 4.78 -12.88 4.66
CA ALA A 185 6.13 -12.72 4.13
C ALA A 185 7.02 -13.94 4.43
N ALA A 186 6.98 -14.45 5.66
CA ALA A 186 7.72 -15.65 6.05
C ALA A 186 7.30 -16.87 5.22
N GLY A 187 5.99 -17.08 5.04
CA GLY A 187 5.46 -18.15 4.19
C GLY A 187 5.93 -18.03 2.74
N ALA A 188 5.86 -16.83 2.16
CA ALA A 188 6.34 -16.58 0.81
C ALA A 188 7.85 -16.83 0.65
N ILE A 189 8.65 -16.46 1.65
CA ILE A 189 10.10 -16.74 1.67
C ILE A 189 10.35 -18.26 1.69
N VAL A 190 9.68 -19.00 2.59
CA VAL A 190 9.83 -20.45 2.69
C VAL A 190 9.48 -21.15 1.38
N ILE A 191 8.34 -20.79 0.77
CA ILE A 191 7.90 -21.35 -0.52
C ILE A 191 8.93 -21.06 -1.62
N THR A 192 9.43 -19.82 -1.68
CA THR A 192 10.42 -19.41 -2.69
C THR A 192 11.73 -20.17 -2.56
N LEU A 193 12.22 -20.35 -1.32
CA LEU A 193 13.45 -21.10 -1.05
C LEU A 193 13.28 -22.60 -1.32
N TYR A 194 12.13 -23.17 -0.98
CA TYR A 194 11.82 -24.57 -1.28
C TYR A 194 11.81 -24.85 -2.79
N ASN A 195 11.14 -23.99 -3.57
CA ASN A 195 11.10 -24.11 -5.03
C ASN A 195 12.48 -23.90 -5.67
N ALA A 196 13.31 -23.03 -5.11
CA ALA A 196 14.68 -22.83 -5.59
C ALA A 196 15.55 -24.07 -5.38
N LYS A 197 15.40 -24.79 -4.26
CA LYS A 197 16.13 -26.05 -4.02
C LYS A 197 15.74 -27.18 -4.96
N LYS A 198 14.50 -27.21 -5.46
CA LYS A 198 14.02 -28.27 -6.38
C LYS A 198 14.55 -28.12 -7.81
N LEU A 199 15.13 -26.97 -8.15
CA LEU A 199 15.68 -26.66 -9.47
C LEU A 199 17.18 -26.97 -9.61
N TYR A 200 17.83 -27.42 -8.51
CA TYR A 200 19.21 -27.88 -8.46
C TYR A 200 19.25 -29.34 -8.02
#